data_AF-A0A8S3YS11-F1
#
_entry.id   AF-A0A8S3YS11-F1
#
_cell.length_a   1.000
_cell.length_b   1.000
_cell.length_c   1.000
_cell.angle_alpha   90.00
_cell.angle_beta   90.00
_cell.angle_gamma   90.00
#
_symmetry.space_group_name_H-M   'P 1'
#
loop_
_entity.id
_entity.type
_entity.pdbx_description
1 polymer ?
#
loop_
_entity_poly.entity_id
_entity_poly.type
_entity_poly.pdbx_seq_one_letter_code
_entity_poly.pdbx_strand_id
1 'polypeptide(L)'
;MKPKKGETNNEMDEPMRNPLQLVKDLVLLIVEARTPDFTVKGRTEGPHCPIIRGRPAHKCSADKVECGRAHEFCCLAQKLWLNSIPICLDILLFPECIHGRKEASVIEGAVTQLTQENVLLIERWTIDWTKR
;
A
#
# COMPACT_ATOMS: atom_id res chain seq x y z
N MET A 1 -43.32 36.51 -16.86
CA MET A 1 -42.03 36.03 -16.31
C MET A 1 -42.26 34.66 -15.70
N LYS A 2 -41.57 33.62 -16.17
CA LYS A 2 -41.57 32.27 -15.56
C LYS A 2 -40.31 32.13 -14.71
N PRO A 3 -40.35 31.50 -13.52
CA PRO A 3 -39.18 31.36 -12.68
C PRO A 3 -38.20 30.34 -13.28
N LYS A 4 -36.89 30.63 -13.13
CA LYS A 4 -35.81 29.75 -13.58
C LYS A 4 -35.74 28.52 -12.68
N LYS A 5 -35.61 27.37 -13.35
CA LYS A 5 -35.50 26.02 -12.81
C LYS A 5 -34.29 25.95 -11.86
N GLY A 6 -34.51 25.42 -10.67
CA GLY A 6 -33.52 25.31 -9.61
C GLY A 6 -32.25 24.60 -10.07
N GLU A 7 -31.13 25.15 -9.60
CA GLU A 7 -29.81 24.55 -9.63
C GLU A 7 -29.86 23.27 -8.79
N THR A 8 -29.93 22.13 -9.46
CA THR A 8 -29.57 20.86 -8.85
C THR A 8 -28.05 20.88 -8.65
N ASN A 9 -27.63 21.15 -7.42
CA ASN A 9 -26.30 20.82 -6.94
C ASN A 9 -26.09 19.31 -7.16
N ASN A 10 -25.45 18.96 -8.27
CA ASN A 10 -24.79 17.67 -8.40
C ASN A 10 -23.55 17.73 -7.51
N GLU A 11 -23.74 17.54 -6.20
CA GLU A 11 -22.68 16.99 -5.37
C GLU A 11 -22.17 15.76 -6.11
N MET A 12 -20.88 15.77 -6.45
CA MET A 12 -20.28 14.69 -7.20
C MET A 12 -20.47 13.40 -6.40
N ASP A 13 -21.36 12.54 -6.87
CA ASP A 13 -21.43 11.14 -6.45
C ASP A 13 -20.07 10.52 -6.75
N GLU A 14 -19.14 10.56 -5.78
CA GLU A 14 -17.89 9.83 -5.87
C GLU A 14 -18.29 8.35 -5.92
N PRO A 15 -18.05 7.64 -7.05
CA PRO A 15 -18.57 6.29 -7.21
C PRO A 15 -18.05 5.44 -6.06
N MET A 16 -18.97 4.77 -5.36
CA MET A 16 -18.68 3.88 -4.24
C MET A 16 -17.48 2.99 -4.61
N ARG A 17 -16.31 3.29 -4.03
CA ARG A 17 -15.07 2.59 -4.37
C ARG A 17 -15.28 1.10 -4.15
N ASN A 18 -14.91 0.30 -5.14
CA ASN A 18 -14.89 -1.16 -5.03
C ASN A 18 -14.13 -1.54 -3.74
N PRO A 19 -14.76 -2.24 -2.77
CA PRO A 19 -14.12 -2.53 -1.49
C PRO A 19 -12.79 -3.29 -1.61
N LEU A 20 -12.69 -4.21 -2.57
CA LEU A 20 -11.44 -4.92 -2.86
C LEU A 20 -10.36 -3.96 -3.38
N GLN A 21 -10.74 -2.97 -4.20
CA GLN A 21 -9.79 -1.98 -4.69
C GLN A 21 -9.29 -1.10 -3.54
N LEU A 22 -10.17 -0.67 -2.63
CA LEU A 22 -9.78 0.08 -1.45
C LEU A 22 -8.79 -0.70 -0.57
N VAL A 23 -9.00 -2.00 -0.39
CA VAL A 23 -8.05 -2.84 0.37
C VAL A 23 -6.70 -2.93 -0.32
N LYS A 24 -6.67 -3.12 -1.65
CA LYS A 24 -5.42 -3.11 -2.42
C LYS A 24 -4.69 -1.77 -2.29
N ASP A 25 -5.41 -0.66 -2.44
CA ASP A 25 -4.85 0.69 -2.33
C ASP A 25 -4.30 0.95 -0.92
N LEU A 26 -4.99 0.47 0.12
CA LEU A 26 -4.53 0.60 1.51
C LEU A 26 -3.27 -0.23 1.78
N VAL A 27 -3.19 -1.47 1.28
CA VAL A 27 -1.98 -2.30 1.37
C VAL A 27 -0.80 -1.62 0.70
N LEU A 28 -0.99 -1.13 -0.54
CA LEU A 28 0.07 -0.41 -1.26
C LEU A 28 0.49 0.87 -0.54
N LEU A 29 -0.47 1.66 -0.04
CA LEU A 29 -0.17 2.87 0.72
C LEU A 29 0.70 2.57 1.94
N ILE A 30 0.37 1.53 2.71
CA ILE A 30 1.12 1.16 3.91
C ILE A 30 2.56 0.75 3.53
N VAL A 31 2.70 -0.16 2.56
CA VAL A 31 4.02 -0.69 2.15
C VAL A 31 4.87 0.40 1.50
N GLU A 32 4.32 1.13 0.54
CA GLU A 32 5.10 2.06 -0.28
C GLU A 32 5.46 3.35 0.44
N ALA A 33 4.68 3.79 1.43
CA ALA A 33 5.04 4.91 2.31
C ALA A 33 6.23 4.62 3.23
N ARG A 34 6.70 3.36 3.26
CA ARG A 34 7.82 2.87 4.08
C ARG A 34 8.98 2.37 3.22
N THR A 35 9.06 2.81 1.97
CA THR A 35 10.19 2.48 1.10
C THR A 35 11.47 3.12 1.64
N PRO A 36 12.51 2.34 2.00
CA PRO A 36 13.75 2.90 2.54
C PRO A 36 14.46 3.82 1.55
N ASP A 37 14.96 4.96 2.02
CA ASP A 37 15.72 5.91 1.20
C ASP A 37 16.71 6.72 2.05
N PHE A 38 17.77 7.25 1.43
CA PHE A 38 18.82 8.02 2.11
C PHE A 38 18.40 9.48 2.42
N THR A 39 17.11 9.72 2.61
CA THR A 39 16.60 11.04 3.03
C THR A 39 16.82 11.25 4.51
N VAL A 40 16.68 12.49 5.00
CA VAL A 40 16.70 12.81 6.44
C VAL A 40 15.65 11.99 7.22
N LYS A 41 14.55 11.58 6.57
CA LYS A 41 13.50 10.77 7.16
C LYS A 41 13.78 9.26 7.09
N GLY A 42 14.81 8.82 6.36
CA GLY A 42 15.15 7.40 6.16
C GLY A 42 14.18 6.63 5.24
N ARG A 43 13.18 7.31 4.66
CA ARG A 43 12.16 6.71 3.80
C ARG A 43 11.64 7.68 2.75
N THR A 44 10.97 7.12 1.74
CA THR A 44 10.24 7.84 0.70
C THR A 44 8.92 7.13 0.38
N GLU A 45 8.02 7.82 -0.30
CA GLU A 45 6.78 7.26 -0.82
C GLU A 45 7.05 6.60 -2.18
N GLY A 46 6.55 5.39 -2.36
CA GLY A 46 6.61 4.68 -3.64
C GLY A 46 5.67 5.27 -4.69
N PRO A 47 5.82 4.83 -5.95
CA PRO A 47 5.14 5.46 -7.09
C PRO A 47 3.65 5.16 -7.18
N HIS A 48 3.14 4.15 -6.48
CA HIS A 48 1.73 3.79 -6.42
C HIS A 48 1.02 4.44 -5.23
N CYS A 49 1.72 5.17 -4.35
CA CYS A 49 1.09 5.97 -3.31
C CYS A 49 0.10 6.98 -3.93
N PRO A 50 -1.08 7.19 -3.32
CA PRO A 50 -2.06 8.17 -3.77
C PRO A 50 -1.46 9.58 -3.90
N ILE A 51 -1.73 10.24 -5.04
CA ILE A 51 -1.16 11.55 -5.34
C ILE A 51 -1.88 12.62 -4.54
N ILE A 52 -1.15 13.32 -3.65
CA ILE A 52 -1.73 14.39 -2.84
C ILE A 52 -1.91 15.72 -3.62
N ARG A 53 -1.25 15.93 -4.78
CA ARG A 53 -1.59 16.95 -5.82
C ARG A 53 -0.56 16.97 -6.96
N GLY A 54 -1.01 17.19 -8.20
CA GLY A 54 -0.19 17.75 -9.30
C GLY A 54 0.85 16.85 -9.98
N ARG A 55 0.99 15.57 -9.60
CA ARG A 55 1.82 14.60 -10.33
C ARG A 55 0.94 13.68 -11.19
N PRO A 56 1.40 13.27 -12.39
CA PRO A 56 0.68 12.28 -13.18
C PRO A 56 0.66 10.94 -12.44
N ALA A 57 -0.46 10.22 -12.54
CA ALA A 57 -0.58 8.86 -12.04
C ALA A 57 0.54 7.99 -12.60
N HIS A 58 1.12 7.14 -11.74
CA HIS A 58 2.12 6.19 -12.18
C HIS A 58 1.53 5.25 -13.24
N LYS A 59 2.25 5.08 -14.35
CA LYS A 59 1.94 4.09 -15.36
C LYS A 59 2.77 2.85 -15.09
N CYS A 60 2.13 1.81 -14.55
CA CYS A 60 2.77 0.54 -14.26
C CYS A 60 3.38 -0.08 -15.52
N SER A 61 4.51 -0.75 -15.34
CA SER A 61 5.20 -1.47 -16.40
C SER A 61 5.90 -2.70 -15.83
N ALA A 62 5.90 -3.81 -16.56
CA ALA A 62 6.39 -5.10 -16.08
C ALA A 62 7.93 -5.15 -15.94
N ASP A 63 8.64 -4.21 -16.56
CA ASP A 63 10.10 -4.04 -16.45
C ASP A 63 10.54 -3.39 -15.14
N LYS A 64 9.61 -2.76 -14.40
CA LYS A 64 9.89 -2.05 -13.15
C LYS A 64 9.70 -2.96 -11.95
N VAL A 65 10.76 -3.10 -11.15
CA VAL A 65 10.75 -3.93 -9.93
C VAL A 65 9.66 -3.46 -8.96
N GLU A 66 9.48 -2.15 -8.80
CA GLU A 66 8.43 -1.58 -7.97
C GLU A 66 7.02 -1.99 -8.41
N CYS A 67 6.77 -2.13 -9.72
CA CYS A 67 5.49 -2.51 -10.28
C CYS A 67 5.22 -4.00 -10.08
N GLY A 68 6.24 -4.83 -10.28
CA GLY A 68 6.16 -6.27 -9.97
C GLY A 68 5.80 -6.50 -8.50
N ARG A 69 6.50 -5.81 -7.59
CA ARG A 69 6.25 -5.89 -6.16
C ARG A 69 4.85 -5.40 -5.78
N ALA A 70 4.42 -4.25 -6.30
CA ALA A 70 3.06 -3.75 -6.08
C ALA A 70 1.98 -4.72 -6.59
N HIS A 71 2.23 -5.34 -7.75
CA HIS A 71 1.33 -6.35 -8.31
C HIS A 71 1.23 -7.60 -7.41
N GLU A 72 2.36 -8.08 -6.88
CA GLU A 72 2.39 -9.21 -5.94
C GLU A 72 1.62 -8.91 -4.65
N PHE A 73 1.82 -7.73 -4.04
CA PHE A 73 1.02 -7.29 -2.89
C PHE A 73 -0.47 -7.24 -3.20
N CYS A 74 -0.86 -6.72 -4.37
CA CYS A 74 -2.26 -6.69 -4.80
C CYS A 74 -2.85 -8.09 -4.99
N CYS A 75 -2.06 -9.02 -5.53
CA CYS A 75 -2.45 -10.42 -5.70
C CYS A 75 -2.63 -11.13 -4.35
N LEU A 76 -1.73 -10.92 -3.39
CA LEU A 76 -1.85 -11.45 -2.04
C LEU A 76 -3.07 -10.87 -1.30
N ALA A 77 -3.24 -9.56 -1.35
CA ALA A 77 -4.40 -8.88 -0.77
C ALA A 77 -5.72 -9.42 -1.35
N GLN A 78 -5.77 -9.62 -2.67
CA GLN A 78 -6.94 -10.22 -3.32
C GLN A 78 -7.20 -11.65 -2.87
N LYS A 79 -6.16 -12.49 -2.74
CA LYS A 79 -6.31 -13.85 -2.23
C LYS A 79 -6.87 -13.86 -0.81
N LEU A 80 -6.33 -13.03 0.09
CA LEU A 80 -6.81 -12.90 1.47
C LEU A 80 -8.25 -12.39 1.52
N TRP A 81 -8.58 -11.38 0.70
CA TRP A 81 -9.94 -10.86 0.53
C TRP A 81 -10.96 -11.92 0.13
N LEU A 82 -10.67 -12.68 -0.93
CA LEU A 82 -11.58 -13.70 -1.45
C LEU A 82 -11.88 -14.77 -0.40
N ASN A 83 -10.89 -15.10 0.44
CA ASN A 83 -11.00 -16.10 1.50
C ASN A 83 -11.52 -15.52 2.84
N SER A 84 -11.83 -14.22 2.92
CA SER A 84 -12.28 -13.56 4.16
C SER A 84 -11.25 -13.66 5.30
N ILE A 85 -9.97 -13.60 4.96
CA ILE A 85 -8.87 -13.63 5.93
C ILE A 85 -8.38 -12.19 6.12
N PRO A 86 -8.37 -11.64 7.35
CA PRO A 86 -7.83 -10.32 7.62
C PRO A 86 -6.38 -10.20 7.16
N ILE A 87 -6.01 -9.05 6.62
CA ILE A 87 -4.64 -8.77 6.20
C ILE A 87 -3.88 -8.19 7.39
N CYS A 88 -2.75 -8.80 7.75
CA CYS A 88 -1.83 -8.28 8.75
C CYS A 88 -0.53 -7.84 8.06
N LEU A 89 -0.13 -6.58 8.24
CA LEU A 89 1.14 -6.03 7.75
C LEU A 89 2.01 -5.63 8.94
N ASP A 90 3.16 -6.28 9.06
CA ASP A 90 4.16 -5.98 10.09
C ASP A 90 5.29 -5.14 9.50
N ILE A 91 5.55 -4.00 10.12
CA ILE A 91 6.64 -3.10 9.75
C ILE A 91 7.78 -3.32 10.72
N LEU A 92 8.87 -3.87 10.19
CA LEU A 92 10.03 -4.29 10.96
C LEU A 92 11.22 -3.35 10.70
N LEU A 93 11.98 -3.05 11.74
CA LEU A 93 13.28 -2.40 11.66
C LEU A 93 14.38 -3.41 11.95
N PHE A 94 15.40 -3.42 11.09
CA PHE A 94 16.60 -4.21 11.26
C PHE A 94 17.79 -3.24 11.42
N PRO A 95 18.14 -2.83 12.66
CA PRO A 95 19.16 -1.83 12.91
C PRO A 95 20.57 -2.31 12.51
N GLU A 96 20.83 -3.61 12.61
CA GLU A 96 22.14 -4.23 12.32
C GLU A 96 22.20 -4.84 10.91
N CYS A 97 21.15 -4.68 10.08
CA CYS A 97 21.09 -5.31 8.77
C CYS A 97 22.06 -4.64 7.78
N ILE A 98 23.05 -5.40 7.34
CA ILE A 98 24.01 -5.00 6.31
C ILE A 98 23.43 -5.10 4.88
N HIS A 99 22.27 -5.74 4.72
CA HIS A 99 21.61 -5.99 3.44
C HIS A 99 20.45 -5.03 3.14
N GLY A 100 20.30 -3.93 3.91
CA GLY A 100 19.05 -3.18 4.12
C GLY A 100 18.12 -2.94 2.91
N ARG A 101 18.65 -2.76 1.68
CA ARG A 101 17.82 -2.62 0.46
C ARG A 101 17.30 -3.94 -0.11
N LYS A 102 18.09 -5.02 -0.04
CA LYS A 102 17.74 -6.33 -0.61
C LYS A 102 16.66 -7.00 0.23
N GLU A 103 16.77 -6.97 1.54
CA GLU A 103 15.77 -7.56 2.44
C GLU A 103 14.47 -6.75 2.48
N ALA A 104 14.55 -5.42 2.46
CA ALA A 104 13.37 -4.55 2.36
C ALA A 104 12.63 -4.65 1.01
N SER A 105 13.16 -5.41 0.05
CA SER A 105 12.53 -5.63 -1.25
C SER A 105 11.69 -6.90 -1.33
N VAL A 106 11.80 -7.81 -0.36
CA VAL A 106 11.09 -9.10 -0.36
C VAL A 106 9.73 -8.97 0.33
N ILE A 107 8.70 -9.61 -0.25
CA ILE A 107 7.32 -9.57 0.26
C ILE A 107 7.07 -10.63 1.33
N GLU A 108 7.60 -11.82 1.12
CA GLU A 108 7.71 -12.82 2.18
C GLU A 108 8.82 -12.33 3.09
N GLY A 109 8.48 -11.99 4.34
CA GLY A 109 9.41 -11.44 5.30
C GLY A 109 10.71 -12.24 5.33
N ALA A 110 11.82 -11.57 5.62
CA ALA A 110 13.17 -12.12 5.72
C ALA A 110 13.35 -13.15 6.88
N VAL A 111 12.30 -13.92 7.17
CA VAL A 111 12.15 -14.90 8.24
C VAL A 111 13.07 -16.10 8.05
N THR A 112 13.57 -16.37 6.84
CA THR A 112 14.35 -17.59 6.57
C THR A 112 15.84 -17.48 6.86
N GLN A 113 16.41 -16.28 7.08
CA GLN A 113 17.85 -16.15 7.42
C GLN A 113 18.17 -15.20 8.58
N LEU A 114 17.20 -14.42 9.09
CA LEU A 114 17.44 -13.40 10.12
C LEU A 114 17.12 -13.86 11.55
N THR A 115 17.13 -15.16 11.81
CA THR A 115 16.83 -15.74 13.13
C THR A 115 17.81 -15.36 14.24
N GLN A 116 18.81 -14.52 13.95
CA GLN A 116 19.79 -13.99 14.91
C GLN A 116 19.87 -12.46 14.98
N GLU A 117 19.08 -11.71 14.20
CA GLU A 117 19.16 -10.24 14.21
C GLU A 117 18.18 -9.61 15.22
N ASN A 118 18.59 -8.51 15.85
CA ASN A 118 17.76 -7.70 16.75
C ASN A 118 16.65 -6.99 15.95
N VAL A 119 15.59 -7.71 15.60
CA VAL A 119 14.45 -7.15 14.85
C VAL A 119 13.52 -6.40 15.81
N LEU A 120 13.11 -5.19 15.41
CA LEU A 120 12.13 -4.40 16.14
C LEU A 120 10.83 -4.26 15.32
N LEU A 121 9.70 -4.67 15.89
CA LEU A 121 8.39 -4.37 15.33
C LEU A 121 8.04 -2.90 15.62
N ILE A 122 7.96 -2.07 14.58
CA ILE A 122 7.57 -0.65 14.71
C ILE A 122 6.06 -0.50 14.70
N GLU A 123 5.40 -1.13 13.72
CA GLU A 123 3.96 -0.99 13.47
C GLU A 123 3.36 -2.32 13.05
N ARG A 124 2.11 -2.55 13.44
CA ARG A 124 1.26 -3.63 12.93
C ARG A 124 -0.06 -3.06 12.46
N TRP A 125 -0.40 -3.32 11.21
CA TRP A 125 -1.68 -2.93 10.62
C TRP A 125 -2.54 -4.17 10.41
N THR A 126 -3.77 -4.13 10.92
CA THR A 126 -4.77 -5.18 10.66
C THR A 126 -5.90 -4.57 9.85
N ILE A 127 -6.09 -5.08 8.63
CA ILE A 127 -7.16 -4.68 7.73
C ILE A 127 -8.20 -5.80 7.75
N ASP A 128 -9.38 -5.49 8.25
CA ASP A 128 -10.51 -6.40 8.36
C ASP A 128 -11.72 -5.84 7.63
N TRP A 129 -12.62 -6.73 7.22
CA TRP A 129 -13.88 -6.38 6.57
C TRP A 129 -14.96 -7.39 6.94
N THR A 130 -16.11 -6.87 7.33
CA THR A 130 -17.32 -7.67 7.47
C THR A 130 -18.00 -7.79 6.10
N LYS A 131 -18.12 -9.01 5.56
CA LYS A 131 -19.08 -9.29 4.49
C LYS A 131 -20.48 -9.18 5.10
N ARG A 132 -21.17 -8.07 4.87
CA ARG A 132 -22.62 -7.95 5.16
C ARG A 132 -23.42 -8.65 4.09
#